data_AF-A0A022QKY7-F1
#
_entry.id   AF-A0A022QKY7-F1
#
_cell.length_a   1.000
_cell.length_b   1.000
_cell.length_c   1.000
_cell.angle_alpha   90.00
_cell.angle_beta   90.00
_cell.angle_gamma   90.00
#
_symmetry.space_group_name_H-M   'P 1'
#
loop_
_entity.id
_entity.type
_entity.pdbx_description
1 polymer ?
#
loop_
_entity_poly.entity_id
_entity_poly.type
_entity_poly.pdbx_seq_one_letter_code
_entity_poly.pdbx_strand_id
1 'polypeptide(L)'
;MENGEGGENGAVCSRQTENGGEDVCICRGSDADHLVVMVHGILGSASDWKFGAEQFVKSLPDKVFVHCSERNMAMLTLDGVDVMGERLADEVHEVIKRKPCLRKISFVAHSVGGLVARYAIGKLYKPPKIGSEEKLSANATIADLEPVNFITVATPHLGSRGNKQVPLLFGVAALERAAGRLVHWIFKRTGQHLFLTDCDNNEGKPPLLKRMVDDH
;
A
#
# COMPACT_ATOMS: atom_id res chain seq x y z
N MET A 1 -24.89 -20.96 38.79
CA MET A 1 -24.15 -21.51 37.64
C MET A 1 -25.11 -21.37 36.48
N GLU A 2 -25.06 -20.28 35.72
CA GLU A 2 -24.02 -19.94 34.75
C GLU A 2 -23.93 -18.41 34.63
N ASN A 3 -22.75 -17.83 34.85
CA ASN A 3 -22.49 -16.40 34.66
C ASN A 3 -22.02 -16.22 33.21
N GLY A 4 -22.83 -15.55 32.39
CA GLY A 4 -22.38 -15.07 31.08
C GLY A 4 -21.57 -13.79 31.25
N GLU A 5 -20.25 -13.89 31.17
CA GLU A 5 -19.34 -12.75 31.02
C GLU A 5 -19.57 -12.13 29.63
N GLY A 6 -20.43 -11.11 29.56
CA GLY A 6 -20.51 -10.20 28.43
C GLY A 6 -19.32 -9.25 28.45
N GLY A 7 -18.22 -9.65 27.80
CA GLY A 7 -17.08 -8.77 27.58
C GLY A 7 -17.51 -7.51 26.83
N GLU A 8 -17.31 -6.34 27.45
CA GLU A 8 -17.51 -5.04 26.82
C GLU A 8 -16.51 -4.86 25.68
N ASN A 9 -16.90 -5.25 24.47
CA ASN A 9 -16.16 -4.94 23.25
C ASN A 9 -16.16 -3.42 23.07
N GLY A 10 -14.98 -2.79 23.17
CA GLY A 10 -14.81 -1.37 22.88
C GLY A 10 -15.35 -1.05 21.48
N ALA A 11 -16.06 0.08 21.36
CA ALA A 11 -16.60 0.51 20.07
C ALA A 11 -15.46 0.77 19.06
N VAL A 12 -15.66 0.36 17.80
CA VAL A 12 -14.77 0.73 16.70
C VAL A 12 -14.97 2.21 16.40
N CYS A 13 -13.91 2.99 16.52
CA CYS A 13 -13.85 4.38 16.10
C CYS A 13 -13.36 4.43 14.65
N SER A 14 -14.15 5.03 13.77
CA SER A 14 -13.74 5.42 12.42
C SER A 14 -13.69 6.95 12.37
N ARG A 15 -12.60 7.49 11.86
CA ARG A 15 -12.43 8.93 11.63
C ARG A 15 -12.12 9.16 10.17
N GLN A 16 -12.94 9.99 9.52
CA GLN A 16 -12.61 10.50 8.21
C GLN A 16 -11.44 11.48 8.30
N THR A 17 -10.48 11.32 7.41
CA THR A 17 -9.40 12.26 7.17
C THR A 17 -9.89 13.44 6.33
N GLU A 18 -9.06 14.48 6.20
CA GLU A 18 -9.40 15.67 5.41
C GLU A 18 -9.58 15.39 3.92
N ASN A 19 -8.97 14.32 3.38
CA ASN A 19 -9.11 13.96 1.96
C ASN A 19 -10.02 12.75 1.72
N GLY A 20 -10.85 12.37 2.70
CA GLY A 20 -11.94 11.42 2.53
C GLY A 20 -11.57 9.94 2.66
N GLY A 21 -10.38 9.60 3.15
CA GLY A 21 -10.08 8.24 3.61
C GLY A 21 -10.43 8.05 5.08
N GLU A 22 -10.02 6.90 5.61
CA GLU A 22 -10.58 6.35 6.84
C GLU A 22 -9.46 5.81 7.75
N ASP A 23 -9.31 6.43 8.92
CA ASP A 23 -8.50 5.94 10.02
C ASP A 23 -9.39 5.14 10.98
N VAL A 24 -8.99 3.91 11.32
CA VAL A 24 -9.80 3.00 12.16
C VAL A 24 -8.98 2.52 13.36
N CYS A 25 -9.56 2.66 14.56
CA CYS A 25 -8.99 2.21 15.83
C CYS A 25 -10.08 1.88 16.86
N ILE A 26 -9.72 1.29 18.00
CA ILE A 26 -10.64 1.13 19.14
C ILE A 26 -10.62 2.39 20.01
N CYS A 27 -11.79 2.86 20.44
CA CYS A 27 -11.94 4.10 21.21
C CYS A 27 -11.42 4.04 22.68
N ARG A 28 -10.62 3.04 23.07
CA ARG A 28 -10.23 2.82 24.49
C ARG A 28 -8.74 3.07 24.70
N GLY A 29 -8.38 4.30 25.11
CA GLY A 29 -7.26 4.67 26.00
C GLY A 29 -5.82 4.12 25.78
N SER A 30 -5.59 3.20 24.86
CA SER A 30 -4.31 2.61 24.53
C SER A 30 -3.89 3.14 23.18
N ASP A 31 -2.74 3.78 23.15
CA ASP A 31 -2.16 4.30 21.92
C ASP A 31 -1.51 3.14 21.16
N ALA A 32 -2.30 2.51 20.28
CA ALA A 32 -1.80 1.47 19.39
C ALA A 32 -0.50 1.92 18.71
N ASP A 33 0.55 1.10 18.86
CA ASP A 33 1.92 1.42 18.44
C ASP A 33 2.27 0.84 17.06
N HIS A 34 1.35 0.12 16.43
CA HIS A 34 1.55 -0.54 15.15
C HIS A 34 0.64 0.03 14.07
N LEU A 35 1.24 0.74 13.11
CA LEU A 35 0.57 1.23 11.92
C LEU A 35 0.38 0.11 10.90
N VAL A 36 -0.85 -0.09 10.44
CA VAL A 36 -1.17 -0.96 9.30
C VAL A 36 -1.71 -0.08 8.18
N VAL A 37 -0.93 0.08 7.13
CA VAL A 37 -1.30 0.85 5.94
C VAL A 37 -1.99 -0.08 4.94
N MET A 38 -3.25 0.18 4.65
CA MET A 38 -4.05 -0.59 3.70
C MET A 38 -4.15 0.16 2.36
N VAL A 39 -3.65 -0.46 1.27
CA VAL A 39 -3.50 0.20 -0.04
C VAL A 39 -4.41 -0.45 -1.09
N HIS A 40 -5.32 0.32 -1.68
CA HIS A 40 -6.33 -0.17 -2.61
C HIS A 40 -5.79 -0.41 -4.03
N GLY A 41 -6.63 -1.06 -4.86
CA GLY A 41 -6.30 -1.41 -6.24
C GLY A 41 -6.58 -0.29 -7.25
N ILE A 42 -6.45 -0.63 -8.54
CA ILE A 42 -6.69 0.29 -9.65
C ILE A 42 -8.16 0.72 -9.70
N LEU A 43 -8.42 2.00 -9.94
CA LEU A 43 -9.74 2.64 -9.87
C LEU A 43 -10.47 2.49 -8.52
N GLY A 44 -9.78 1.97 -7.49
CA GLY A 44 -10.33 1.76 -6.17
C GLY A 44 -10.31 3.01 -5.29
N SER A 45 -10.68 2.82 -4.03
CA SER A 45 -10.64 3.87 -3.01
C SER A 45 -10.40 3.32 -1.61
N ALA A 46 -10.22 4.21 -0.63
CA ALA A 46 -10.05 3.82 0.78
C ALA A 46 -11.21 2.94 1.30
N SER A 47 -12.44 3.12 0.77
CA SER A 47 -13.60 2.32 1.19
C SER A 47 -13.49 0.83 0.85
N ASP A 48 -12.66 0.46 -0.13
CA ASP A 48 -12.43 -0.94 -0.50
C ASP A 48 -11.84 -1.72 0.69
N TRP A 49 -11.10 -1.03 1.56
CA TRP A 49 -10.50 -1.60 2.76
C TRP A 49 -11.32 -1.38 4.03
N LYS A 50 -12.43 -0.64 3.99
CA LYS A 50 -13.23 -0.33 5.19
C LYS A 50 -13.56 -1.56 6.01
N PHE A 51 -14.17 -2.56 5.37
CA PHE A 51 -14.52 -3.81 6.07
C PHE A 51 -13.27 -4.50 6.63
N GLY A 52 -12.19 -4.59 5.84
CA GLY A 52 -10.93 -5.18 6.27
C GLY A 52 -10.35 -4.50 7.51
N ALA A 53 -10.30 -3.16 7.50
CA ALA A 53 -9.82 -2.35 8.61
C ALA A 53 -10.64 -2.57 9.88
N GLU A 54 -11.97 -2.56 9.78
CA GLU A 54 -12.86 -2.84 10.91
C GLU A 54 -12.62 -4.23 11.50
N GLN A 55 -12.48 -5.26 10.68
CA GLN A 55 -12.21 -6.62 11.16
C GLN A 55 -10.81 -6.76 11.77
N PHE A 56 -9.82 -6.04 11.24
CA PHE A 56 -8.45 -6.05 11.75
C PHE A 56 -8.39 -5.47 13.16
N VAL A 57 -9.01 -4.30 13.35
CA VAL A 57 -9.09 -3.63 14.64
C VAL A 57 -9.90 -4.44 15.66
N LYS A 58 -11.00 -5.09 15.25
CA LYS A 58 -11.78 -5.98 16.11
C LYS A 58 -10.99 -7.21 16.56
N SER A 59 -10.17 -7.77 15.67
CA SER A 59 -9.39 -8.99 15.92
C SER A 59 -8.11 -8.70 16.72
N LEU A 60 -7.57 -7.48 16.63
CA LEU A 60 -6.36 -7.02 17.32
C LEU A 60 -6.65 -5.74 18.11
N PRO A 61 -7.55 -5.81 19.11
CA PRO A 61 -7.95 -4.65 19.89
C PRO A 61 -6.74 -3.97 20.53
N ASP A 62 -6.68 -2.63 20.45
CA ASP A 62 -5.67 -1.78 21.08
C ASP A 62 -4.21 -2.02 20.65
N LYS A 63 -3.98 -2.90 19.68
CA LYS A 63 -2.64 -3.27 19.18
C LYS A 63 -2.29 -2.59 17.86
N VAL A 64 -3.29 -2.27 17.04
CA VAL A 64 -3.10 -1.76 15.68
C VAL A 64 -3.88 -0.47 15.46
N PHE A 65 -3.25 0.44 14.73
CA PHE A 65 -3.87 1.60 14.12
C PHE A 65 -3.91 1.37 12.61
N VAL A 66 -5.11 1.26 12.04
CA VAL A 66 -5.27 0.97 10.62
C VAL A 66 -5.54 2.26 9.86
N HIS A 67 -4.75 2.52 8.82
CA HIS A 67 -4.93 3.63 7.91
C HIS A 67 -5.22 3.12 6.50
N CYS A 68 -6.41 3.43 5.97
CA CYS A 68 -6.76 3.13 4.59
C CYS A 68 -6.31 4.29 3.69
N SER A 69 -5.30 4.04 2.83
CA SER A 69 -4.70 5.09 1.99
C SER A 69 -5.72 5.73 1.05
N GLU A 70 -5.64 7.04 0.88
CA GLU A 70 -6.63 7.86 0.17
C GLU A 70 -6.02 8.75 -0.91
N ARG A 71 -4.70 8.94 -0.92
CA ARG A 71 -4.06 9.90 -1.85
C ARG A 71 -4.07 9.47 -3.32
N ASN A 72 -4.42 8.21 -3.60
CA ASN A 72 -4.40 7.63 -4.93
C ASN A 72 -5.77 7.15 -5.43
N MET A 73 -6.89 7.67 -4.93
CA MET A 73 -8.22 7.19 -5.29
C MET A 73 -8.63 7.39 -6.77
N ALA A 74 -9.50 6.51 -7.26
CA ALA A 74 -10.16 6.59 -8.55
C ALA A 74 -9.17 6.80 -9.71
N MET A 75 -9.31 7.88 -10.49
CA MET A 75 -8.47 8.14 -11.66
C MET A 75 -7.00 8.44 -11.32
N LEU A 76 -6.70 8.82 -10.07
CA LEU A 76 -5.32 9.04 -9.61
C LEU A 76 -4.53 7.71 -9.59
N THR A 77 -5.21 6.57 -9.56
CA THR A 77 -4.57 5.26 -9.71
C THR A 77 -3.88 5.05 -11.07
N LEU A 78 -4.15 5.92 -12.05
CA LEU A 78 -3.61 5.83 -13.41
C LEU A 78 -2.34 6.67 -13.62
N ASP A 79 -1.91 7.42 -12.60
CA ASP A 79 -0.80 8.36 -12.70
C ASP A 79 0.59 7.70 -12.72
N GLY A 80 0.67 6.38 -12.54
CA GLY A 80 1.93 5.64 -12.51
C GLY A 80 2.35 5.23 -11.09
N VAL A 81 2.87 4.01 -10.98
CA VAL A 81 3.38 3.42 -9.71
C VAL A 81 4.39 4.33 -8.99
N ASP A 82 5.26 5.02 -9.72
CA ASP A 82 6.23 5.96 -9.16
C ASP A 82 5.54 7.14 -8.49
N VAL A 83 4.68 7.86 -9.22
CA VAL A 83 3.94 9.02 -8.72
C VAL A 83 3.04 8.64 -7.55
N MET A 84 2.30 7.54 -7.68
CA MET A 84 1.46 7.02 -6.60
C MET A 84 2.27 6.63 -5.38
N GLY A 85 3.45 6.04 -5.57
CA GLY A 85 4.34 5.60 -4.51
C GLY A 85 4.96 6.77 -3.73
N GLU A 86 5.36 7.85 -4.41
CA GLU A 86 5.78 9.09 -3.74
C GLU A 86 4.63 9.67 -2.90
N ARG A 87 3.41 9.76 -3.46
CA ARG A 87 2.23 10.23 -2.72
C ARG A 87 1.92 9.40 -1.48
N LEU A 88 2.04 8.08 -1.60
CA LEU A 88 1.83 7.17 -0.47
C LEU A 88 2.94 7.33 0.59
N ALA A 89 4.19 7.55 0.19
CA ALA A 89 5.27 7.80 1.13
C ALA A 89 5.03 9.09 1.95
N ASP A 90 4.60 10.16 1.27
CA ASP A 90 4.22 11.42 1.94
C ASP A 90 3.03 11.21 2.90
N GLU A 91 2.01 10.47 2.46
CA GLU A 91 0.83 10.13 3.28
C GLU A 91 1.22 9.35 4.54
N VAL A 92 2.11 8.36 4.43
CA VAL A 92 2.63 7.60 5.58
C VAL A 92 3.35 8.53 6.56
N HIS A 93 4.18 9.47 6.08
CA HIS A 93 4.81 10.46 6.94
C HIS A 93 3.81 11.35 7.68
N GLU A 94 2.74 11.78 7.00
CA GLU A 94 1.67 12.56 7.63
C GLU A 94 0.93 11.78 8.72
N VAL A 95 0.63 10.50 8.48
CA VAL A 95 0.03 9.62 9.50
C VAL A 95 0.93 9.49 10.72
N ILE A 96 2.24 9.24 10.51
CA ILE A 96 3.20 9.09 11.60
C ILE A 96 3.33 10.38 12.41
N LYS A 97 3.37 11.54 11.74
CA LYS A 97 3.40 12.85 12.42
C LYS A 97 2.16 13.09 13.28
N ARG A 98 0.98 12.66 12.82
CA ARG A 98 -0.28 12.78 13.58
C ARG A 98 -0.34 11.81 14.77
N LYS A 99 0.38 10.69 14.72
CA LYS A 99 0.38 9.65 15.76
C LYS A 99 1.81 9.27 16.19
N PRO A 100 2.49 10.10 17.00
CA PRO A 100 3.90 9.94 17.35
C PRO A 100 4.20 8.72 18.25
N CYS A 101 3.18 8.04 18.77
CA CYS A 101 3.32 6.81 19.54
C CYS A 101 3.58 5.56 18.68
N LEU A 102 3.45 5.67 17.35
CA LEU A 102 3.75 4.58 16.42
C LEU A 102 5.23 4.18 16.50
N ARG A 103 5.45 2.87 16.51
CA ARG A 103 6.75 2.18 16.63
C ARG A 103 6.97 1.17 15.52
N LYS A 104 5.89 0.52 15.06
CA LYS A 104 5.90 -0.54 14.05
C LYS A 104 5.07 -0.15 12.84
N ILE A 105 5.45 -0.67 11.68
CA ILE A 105 4.70 -0.50 10.43
C ILE A 105 4.48 -1.81 9.69
N SER A 106 3.32 -1.94 9.08
CA SER A 106 2.99 -3.01 8.14
C SER A 106 2.16 -2.48 6.99
N PHE A 107 2.22 -3.17 5.86
CA PHE A 107 1.47 -2.85 4.67
C PHE A 107 0.60 -4.04 4.27
N VAL A 108 -0.65 -3.79 3.95
CA VAL A 108 -1.58 -4.75 3.33
C VAL A 108 -2.10 -4.12 2.05
N ALA A 109 -1.86 -4.74 0.91
CA ALA A 109 -2.14 -4.10 -0.36
C ALA A 109 -2.79 -5.05 -1.38
N HIS A 110 -3.68 -4.50 -2.19
CA HIS A 110 -4.41 -5.26 -3.22
C HIS A 110 -4.03 -4.80 -4.62
N SER A 111 -3.81 -5.76 -5.53
CA SER A 111 -3.59 -5.51 -6.96
C SER A 111 -2.45 -4.49 -7.18
N VAL A 112 -2.67 -3.44 -7.99
CA VAL A 112 -1.67 -2.37 -8.23
C VAL A 112 -1.22 -1.69 -6.94
N GLY A 113 -2.04 -1.65 -5.89
CA GLY A 113 -1.69 -1.08 -4.60
C GLY A 113 -0.45 -1.73 -3.98
N GLY A 114 -0.20 -3.01 -4.25
CA GLY A 114 1.01 -3.68 -3.77
C GLY A 114 2.29 -3.19 -4.46
N LEU A 115 2.20 -2.78 -5.73
CA LEU A 115 3.32 -2.12 -6.42
C LEU A 115 3.56 -0.72 -5.87
N VAL A 116 2.49 0.03 -5.61
CA VAL A 116 2.55 1.36 -5.00
C VAL A 116 3.18 1.29 -3.61
N ALA A 117 2.71 0.36 -2.77
CA ALA A 117 3.26 0.11 -1.43
C ALA A 117 4.75 -0.28 -1.50
N ARG A 118 5.13 -1.17 -2.43
CA ARG A 118 6.53 -1.55 -2.62
C ARG A 118 7.41 -0.36 -3.00
N TYR A 119 6.94 0.51 -3.89
CA TYR A 119 7.68 1.73 -4.25
C TYR A 119 7.83 2.66 -3.03
N ALA A 120 6.73 2.91 -2.31
CA ALA A 120 6.74 3.75 -1.12
C ALA A 120 7.69 3.19 -0.03
N ILE A 121 7.69 1.86 0.18
CA ILE A 121 8.62 1.20 1.10
C ILE A 121 10.07 1.52 0.72
N GLY A 122 10.45 1.39 -0.55
CA GLY A 122 11.80 1.74 -1.01
C GLY A 122 12.16 3.21 -0.74
N LYS A 123 11.21 4.12 -0.93
CA LYS A 123 11.39 5.55 -0.62
C LYS A 123 11.56 5.85 0.88
N LEU A 124 10.86 5.10 1.71
CA LEU A 124 10.84 5.26 3.16
C LEU A 124 11.93 4.44 3.87
N TYR A 125 12.58 3.53 3.16
CA TYR A 125 13.56 2.61 3.69
C TYR A 125 14.82 3.36 4.14
N LYS A 126 15.28 3.06 5.35
CA LYS A 126 16.56 3.51 5.87
C LYS A 126 17.38 2.28 6.22
N PRO A 127 18.55 2.10 5.58
CA PRO A 127 19.39 0.95 5.87
C PRO A 127 19.90 1.01 7.32
N PRO A 128 20.34 -0.14 7.87
CA PRO A 128 20.97 -0.18 9.18
C PRO A 128 22.13 0.82 9.24
N LYS A 129 22.20 1.61 10.31
CA LYS A 129 23.38 2.47 10.51
C LYS A 129 24.56 1.57 10.88
N ILE A 130 25.52 1.43 9.98
CA ILE A 130 26.81 0.80 10.28
C ILE A 130 27.64 1.83 11.06
N GLY A 131 27.59 1.76 12.38
CA GLY A 131 28.44 2.57 13.24
C GLY A 131 29.88 2.03 13.26
N SER A 132 30.86 2.90 12.99
CA SER A 132 32.25 2.69 13.38
C SER A 132 32.34 2.71 14.90
N GLU A 133 32.64 1.55 15.48
CA GLU A 133 32.98 1.28 16.88
C GLU A 133 31.95 1.69 17.96
N GLU A 134 31.53 0.66 18.71
CA GLU A 134 30.72 0.68 19.94
C GLU A 134 29.20 1.02 19.85
N LYS A 135 28.45 -0.08 19.85
CA LYS A 135 27.12 -0.31 20.47
C LYS A 135 25.86 0.07 19.67
N LEU A 136 25.11 -1.01 19.40
CA LEU A 136 23.77 -1.15 18.81
C LEU A 136 23.74 -1.02 17.28
N SER A 137 23.77 -2.17 16.61
CA SER A 137 23.30 -2.32 15.23
C SER A 137 21.84 -1.83 15.16
N ALA A 138 21.62 -0.58 14.78
CA ALA A 138 20.28 -0.10 14.52
C ALA A 138 19.73 -0.86 13.32
N ASN A 139 18.64 -1.62 13.51
CA ASN A 139 17.97 -2.35 12.44
C ASN A 139 17.51 -1.40 11.33
N ALA A 140 17.32 -1.93 10.13
CA ALA A 140 16.71 -1.17 9.05
C ALA A 140 15.30 -0.71 9.44
N THR A 141 14.90 0.47 8.98
CA THR A 141 13.58 1.04 9.29
C THR A 141 12.83 1.44 8.03
N ILE A 142 11.52 1.57 8.14
CA ILE A 142 10.66 2.18 7.12
C ILE A 142 10.00 3.39 7.79
N ALA A 143 10.31 4.60 7.32
CA ALA A 143 9.84 5.85 7.91
C ALA A 143 10.17 5.98 9.41
N ASP A 144 11.35 5.51 9.83
CA ASP A 144 11.80 5.43 11.24
C ASP A 144 10.98 4.48 12.13
N LEU A 145 10.10 3.66 11.55
CA LEU A 145 9.37 2.60 12.23
C LEU A 145 9.98 1.22 11.95
N GLU A 146 9.82 0.30 12.90
CA GLU A 146 10.21 -1.10 12.76
C GLU A 146 9.31 -1.78 11.70
N PRO A 147 9.88 -2.33 10.61
CA PRO A 147 9.11 -3.05 9.61
C PRO A 147 8.68 -4.42 10.15
N VAL A 148 7.38 -4.75 10.06
CA VAL A 148 6.85 -6.03 10.57
C VAL A 148 6.34 -6.94 9.45
N ASN A 149 5.38 -6.49 8.64
CA ASN A 149 4.78 -7.30 7.58
C ASN A 149 4.57 -6.50 6.29
N PHE A 150 4.86 -7.12 5.14
CA PHE A 150 4.43 -6.65 3.83
C PHE A 150 3.58 -7.72 3.15
N ILE A 151 2.28 -7.49 3.09
CA ILE A 151 1.29 -8.44 2.57
C ILE A 151 0.69 -7.88 1.30
N THR A 152 0.72 -8.66 0.23
CA THR A 152 0.13 -8.28 -1.06
C THR A 152 -0.80 -9.36 -1.58
N VAL A 153 -1.94 -8.95 -2.11
CA VAL A 153 -2.99 -9.85 -2.63
C VAL A 153 -3.23 -9.52 -4.09
N ALA A 154 -3.07 -10.53 -4.96
CA ALA A 154 -3.25 -10.40 -6.42
C ALA A 154 -2.38 -9.29 -7.06
N THR A 155 -1.22 -8.98 -6.48
CA THR A 155 -0.32 -7.92 -6.97
C THR A 155 0.56 -8.42 -8.11
N PRO A 156 0.58 -7.72 -9.27
CA PRO A 156 1.41 -8.09 -10.41
C PRO A 156 2.87 -7.61 -10.22
N HIS A 157 3.59 -8.18 -9.24
CA HIS A 157 4.96 -7.78 -8.88
C HIS A 157 5.97 -7.82 -10.04
N LEU A 158 5.77 -8.73 -10.99
CA LEU A 158 6.61 -8.88 -12.19
C LEU A 158 6.00 -8.20 -13.43
N GLY A 159 4.96 -7.40 -13.25
CA GLY A 159 4.10 -6.93 -14.33
C GLY A 159 3.12 -7.99 -14.82
N SER A 160 2.36 -7.63 -15.84
CA SER A 160 1.31 -8.44 -16.48
C SER A 160 1.61 -8.60 -17.98
N ARG A 161 2.88 -8.84 -18.33
CA ARG A 161 3.32 -8.97 -19.72
C ARG A 161 3.38 -10.45 -20.14
N GLY A 162 2.61 -10.78 -21.19
CA GLY A 162 2.73 -12.03 -21.93
C GLY A 162 2.00 -13.22 -21.30
N ASN A 163 0.80 -13.54 -21.82
CA ASN A 163 0.31 -14.91 -22.01
C ASN A 163 -1.06 -14.95 -22.76
N LYS A 164 -1.28 -14.14 -23.82
CA LYS A 164 -2.62 -13.85 -24.39
C LYS A 164 -3.66 -13.34 -23.36
N GLN A 165 -3.28 -13.21 -22.10
CA GLN A 165 -4.04 -12.63 -21.01
C GLN A 165 -4.00 -11.12 -21.17
N VAL A 166 -4.98 -10.62 -21.92
CA VAL A 166 -5.57 -9.31 -21.65
C VAL A 166 -6.90 -9.60 -20.92
N PRO A 167 -6.89 -10.07 -19.65
CA PRO A 167 -8.13 -10.34 -18.92
C PRO A 167 -8.79 -9.04 -18.45
N LEU A 168 -8.43 -7.93 -19.09
CA LEU A 168 -8.89 -6.59 -18.77
C LEU A 168 -10.27 -6.29 -19.37
N LEU A 169 -10.79 -7.23 -20.19
CA LEU A 169 -11.95 -7.02 -21.04
C LEU A 169 -12.92 -8.22 -20.97
N PHE A 170 -12.97 -8.92 -19.83
CA PHE A 170 -13.94 -9.99 -19.57
C PHE A 170 -14.00 -11.08 -20.67
N GLY A 171 -12.88 -11.39 -21.34
CA GLY A 171 -12.78 -12.49 -22.30
C GLY A 171 -13.39 -12.25 -23.69
N VAL A 172 -13.64 -10.99 -24.09
CA VAL A 172 -14.12 -10.70 -25.46
C VAL A 172 -12.93 -10.64 -26.43
N ALA A 173 -12.67 -11.74 -27.14
CA ALA A 173 -11.52 -11.94 -28.03
C ALA A 173 -11.33 -10.86 -29.13
N ALA A 174 -12.40 -10.19 -29.56
CA ALA A 174 -12.33 -9.10 -30.54
C ALA A 174 -11.75 -7.82 -29.92
N LEU A 175 -12.10 -7.52 -28.66
CA LEU A 175 -11.59 -6.37 -27.94
C LEU A 175 -10.14 -6.64 -27.51
N GLU A 176 -9.78 -7.86 -27.11
CA GLU A 176 -8.39 -8.25 -26.81
C GLU A 176 -7.42 -8.02 -27.98
N ARG A 177 -7.85 -8.25 -29.23
CA ARG A 177 -7.04 -7.99 -30.44
C ARG A 177 -6.86 -6.50 -30.77
N ALA A 178 -7.81 -5.65 -30.41
CA ALA A 178 -7.70 -4.18 -30.52
C ALA A 178 -6.97 -3.57 -29.31
N ALA A 179 -7.16 -4.17 -28.13
CA ALA A 179 -6.66 -3.75 -26.84
C ALA A 179 -5.16 -3.99 -26.70
N GLY A 180 -4.57 -4.99 -27.34
CA GLY A 180 -3.11 -5.12 -27.40
C GLY A 180 -2.39 -3.86 -27.92
N ARG A 181 -3.08 -3.02 -28.71
CA ARG A 181 -2.58 -1.71 -29.19
C ARG A 181 -3.08 -0.51 -28.36
N LEU A 182 -4.09 -0.66 -27.52
CA LEU A 182 -4.77 0.42 -26.79
C LEU A 182 -4.73 0.30 -25.25
N VAL A 183 -4.27 -0.82 -24.69
CA VAL A 183 -4.31 -1.10 -23.25
C VAL A 183 -3.37 -0.20 -22.45
N HIS A 184 -2.24 0.21 -23.03
CA HIS A 184 -1.39 1.24 -22.44
C HIS A 184 -2.05 2.63 -22.47
N TRP A 185 -3.03 2.88 -23.35
CA TRP A 185 -3.84 4.10 -23.34
C TRP A 185 -4.94 4.06 -22.28
N ILE A 186 -5.56 2.89 -22.04
CA ILE A 186 -6.68 2.75 -21.10
C ILE A 186 -6.26 3.04 -19.65
N PHE A 187 -5.04 2.67 -19.25
CA PHE A 187 -4.54 2.92 -17.88
C PHE A 187 -3.36 3.89 -17.80
N LYS A 188 -3.16 4.71 -18.83
CA LYS A 188 -2.12 5.74 -18.87
C LYS A 188 -0.75 5.19 -18.40
N ARG A 189 -0.05 5.92 -17.54
CA ARG A 189 1.31 5.59 -17.05
C ARG A 189 1.31 4.33 -16.19
N THR A 190 0.27 4.10 -15.38
CA THR A 190 0.15 2.85 -14.61
C THR A 190 0.13 1.63 -15.53
N GLY A 191 -0.59 1.70 -16.64
CA GLY A 191 -0.56 0.65 -17.67
C GLY A 191 0.84 0.41 -18.22
N GLN A 192 1.58 1.48 -18.54
CA GLN A 192 2.95 1.37 -19.04
C GLN A 192 3.88 0.61 -18.07
N HIS A 193 3.77 0.87 -16.76
CA HIS A 193 4.53 0.13 -15.74
C HIS A 193 4.10 -1.34 -15.63
N LEU A 194 2.79 -1.60 -15.62
CA LEU A 194 2.25 -2.97 -15.54
C LEU A 194 2.68 -3.83 -16.72
N PHE A 195 2.74 -3.26 -17.93
CA PHE A 195 3.11 -4.00 -19.14
C PHE A 195 4.61 -3.91 -19.49
N LEU A 196 5.43 -3.29 -18.65
CA LEU A 196 6.88 -3.14 -18.86
C LEU A 196 7.20 -2.45 -20.20
N THR A 197 6.45 -1.40 -20.53
CA THR A 197 6.61 -0.61 -21.77
C THR A 197 7.10 0.82 -21.51
N ASP A 198 7.55 1.11 -20.28
CA ASP A 198 8.03 2.41 -19.84
C ASP A 198 9.53 2.64 -20.09
N CYS A 199 10.16 1.77 -20.87
CA CYS A 199 11.57 1.88 -21.28
C CYS A 199 11.84 3.17 -22.07
N ASP A 200 10.92 3.53 -22.96
CA ASP A 200 11.11 4.60 -23.96
C ASP A 200 11.09 6.00 -23.34
N ASN A 201 10.55 6.13 -22.12
CA ASN A 201 10.44 7.40 -21.40
C ASN A 201 11.64 7.68 -20.48
N ASN A 202 12.59 6.75 -20.35
CA ASN A 202 13.65 6.81 -19.34
C ASN A 202 15.03 6.46 -19.93
N GLU A 203 15.58 7.26 -20.86
CA GLU A 203 17.01 7.30 -21.25
C GLU A 203 17.85 6.00 -21.07
N GLY A 204 17.40 4.86 -21.62
CA GLY A 204 18.14 3.58 -21.55
C GLY A 204 18.03 2.81 -20.21
N LYS A 205 17.21 3.26 -19.26
CA LYS A 205 16.93 2.56 -18.00
C LYS A 205 15.94 1.41 -18.24
N PRO A 206 16.06 0.30 -17.48
CA PRO A 206 15.07 -0.78 -17.53
C PRO A 206 13.69 -0.32 -16.98
N PRO A 207 12.61 -1.05 -17.31
CA PRO A 207 11.27 -0.82 -16.77
C PRO A 207 11.27 -0.59 -15.26
N LEU A 208 10.40 0.29 -14.76
CA LEU A 208 10.33 0.64 -13.35
C LEU A 208 10.21 -0.59 -12.44
N LEU A 209 9.33 -1.55 -12.78
CA LEU A 209 9.14 -2.74 -11.94
C LEU A 209 10.40 -3.61 -11.85
N LYS A 210 11.24 -3.60 -12.88
CA LYS A 210 12.54 -4.26 -12.84
C LYS A 210 13.51 -3.48 -11.94
N ARG A 211 13.52 -2.14 -12.03
CA ARG A 211 14.35 -1.29 -11.16
C ARG A 211 14.01 -1.45 -9.68
N MET A 212 12.73 -1.68 -9.35
CA MET A 212 12.27 -1.91 -7.98
C MET A 212 12.73 -3.24 -7.36
N VAL A 213 13.47 -4.08 -8.10
CA VAL A 213 14.11 -5.30 -7.58
C VAL A 213 15.41 -4.99 -6.86
N ASP A 214 16.07 -3.90 -7.22
CA ASP A 214 17.37 -3.52 -6.70
C ASP A 214 17.25 -2.32 -5.75
N ASP A 215 17.96 -2.36 -4.62
CA ASP A 215 17.92 -1.33 -3.56
C ASP A 215 18.83 -0.10 -3.85
N HIS A 216 18.92 0.32 -5.12
CA HIS A 216 19.84 1.39 -5.58
C HIS A 216 19.55 2.78 -5.01
#